data_AF-A0A6B1I7X6-F1
#
_entry.id   AF-A0A6B1I7X6-F1
#
_cell.length_a   1.000
_cell.length_b   1.000
_cell.length_c   1.000
_cell.angle_alpha   90.00
_cell.angle_beta   90.00
_cell.angle_gamma   90.00
#
_symmetry.space_group_name_H-M   'P 1'
#
loop_
_entity.id
_entity.type
_entity.pdbx_description
1 polymer ?
#
loop_
_entity_poly.entity_id
_entity_poly.type
_entity_poly.pdbx_seq_one_letter_code
_entity_poly.pdbx_strand_id
1 'polypeptide(L)' 'MPVQITIRDVPEEVRDALAVRAARQRQSMQAFLRDELERIALRPSVSEWLHQVRERKEAAGIRVRPSSILQARDDDRT' A
#
# COMPACT_ATOMS: atom_id res chain seq x y z
N MET A 1 -4.80 -21.87 -4.10
CA MET A 1 -4.90 -22.65 -2.85
C MET A 1 -5.52 -21.74 -1.80
N PRO A 2 -6.60 -22.13 -1.10
CA PRO A 2 -7.15 -21.32 -0.02
C PRO A 2 -6.15 -21.27 1.15
N VAL A 3 -5.88 -20.07 1.66
CA VAL A 3 -5.03 -19.85 2.84
C VAL A 3 -5.94 -19.48 4.00
N GLN A 4 -5.88 -20.26 5.08
CA GLN A 4 -6.63 -19.98 6.31
C GLN A 4 -5.74 -19.27 7.32
N ILE A 5 -6.19 -18.13 7.82
CA ILE A 5 -5.50 -17.34 8.84
C ILE A 5 -6.37 -17.30 10.09
N THR A 6 -5.79 -17.66 11.24
CA THR A 6 -6.46 -17.61 12.54
C THR A 6 -5.74 -16.61 13.42
N ILE A 7 -6.45 -15.57 13.86
CA ILE A 7 -5.95 -14.54 14.78
C ILE A 7 -6.38 -14.94 16.19
N ARG A 8 -5.42 -15.12 17.10
CA ARG A 8 -5.67 -15.50 18.50
C ARG A 8 -5.71 -14.26 19.38
N ASP A 9 -6.33 -14.41 20.54
CA ASP A 9 -6.33 -13.41 21.62
C ASP A 9 -6.89 -12.04 21.20
N VAL A 10 -7.90 -12.04 20.33
CA VAL A 10 -8.62 -10.82 19.93
C VAL A 10 -9.60 -10.45 21.04
N PRO A 11 -9.48 -9.25 21.65
CA PRO A 11 -10.44 -8.79 22.64
C PRO A 11 -11.85 -8.72 22.04
N GLU A 12 -12.85 -9.06 22.85
CA GLU A 12 -14.24 -9.12 22.40
C GLU A 12 -14.73 -7.75 21.89
N GLU A 13 -14.27 -6.67 22.51
CA GLU A 13 -14.60 -5.30 22.14
C GLU A 13 -14.06 -4.97 20.73
N VAL A 14 -12.88 -5.47 20.39
CA VAL A 14 -12.26 -5.29 19.07
C VAL A 14 -13.01 -6.08 18.02
N ARG A 15 -13.36 -7.34 18.32
CA ARG A 15 -14.17 -8.20 17.44
C ARG A 15 -15.51 -7.53 17.12
N ASP A 16 -16.19 -7.02 18.13
CA ASP A 16 -17.50 -6.41 17.95
C ASP A 16 -17.43 -5.09 17.18
N ALA A 17 -16.41 -4.27 17.45
CA ALA A 17 -16.16 -3.05 16.67
C ALA A 17 -15.89 -3.36 15.18
N LEU A 18 -15.15 -4.43 14.88
CA LEU A 18 -14.90 -4.89 13.51
C LEU A 18 -16.18 -5.43 12.86
N ALA A 19 -17.00 -6.19 13.61
CA ALA A 19 -18.28 -6.69 13.12
C ALA A 19 -19.25 -5.56 12.76
N VAL A 20 -19.32 -4.52 13.60
CA VAL A 20 -20.12 -3.31 13.31
C VAL A 20 -19.61 -2.60 12.05
N ARG A 21 -18.29 -2.48 11.86
CA ARG A 21 -17.71 -1.89 10.63
C ARG A 21 -18.00 -2.73 9.38
N ALA A 22 -17.95 -4.06 9.49
CA ALA A 22 -18.31 -4.96 8.40
C ALA A 22 -19.80 -4.82 8.03
N ALA A 23 -20.68 -4.82 9.04
CA ALA A 23 -22.13 -4.65 8.86
C ALA A 23 -22.47 -3.30 8.19
N ARG A 24 -21.79 -2.21 8.56
CA ARG A 24 -21.95 -0.89 7.92
C ARG A 24 -21.58 -0.91 6.44
N GLN A 25 -20.63 -1.73 6.04
CA GLN A 25 -20.23 -1.93 4.64
C GLN A 25 -21.04 -3.01 3.93
N ARG A 26 -22.04 -3.61 4.60
CA ARG A 26 -22.83 -4.75 4.11
C ARG A 26 -21.95 -5.95 3.69
N GLN A 27 -20.83 -6.13 4.36
CA GLN A 27 -19.89 -7.21 4.12
C GLN A 27 -19.90 -8.19 5.30
N SER A 28 -19.54 -9.45 5.06
CA SER A 28 -19.28 -10.40 6.14
C SER A 28 -18.00 -10.00 6.89
N MET A 29 -17.88 -10.40 8.16
CA MET A 29 -16.67 -10.18 8.98
C MET A 29 -15.41 -10.68 8.27
N GLN A 30 -15.47 -11.87 7.68
CA GLN A 30 -14.33 -12.46 6.96
C GLN A 30 -13.98 -11.68 5.68
N ALA A 31 -14.98 -11.23 4.92
CA ALA A 31 -14.73 -10.41 3.73
C ALA A 31 -14.12 -9.06 4.09
N PHE A 32 -14.65 -8.40 5.12
CA PHE A 32 -14.10 -7.14 5.61
C PHE A 32 -12.65 -7.28 6.10
N LEU A 33 -12.33 -8.34 6.85
CA LEU A 33 -10.96 -8.60 7.30
C LEU A 33 -10.02 -8.92 6.15
N ARG A 34 -10.47 -9.67 5.14
CA ARG A 34 -9.67 -9.93 3.93
C ARG A 34 -9.36 -8.62 3.20
N ASP A 35 -10.37 -7.79 2.95
CA ASP A 35 -10.17 -6.51 2.26
C ASP A 35 -9.21 -5.60 3.05
N GLU A 36 -9.26 -5.63 4.38
CA GLU A 36 -8.33 -4.87 5.22
C GLU A 36 -6.90 -5.45 5.20
N LEU A 37 -6.74 -6.77 5.20
CA LEU A 37 -5.45 -7.42 5.02
C LEU A 37 -4.86 -7.11 3.64
N GLU A 38 -5.68 -7.08 2.59
CA GLU A 38 -5.27 -6.66 1.26
C GLU A 38 -4.86 -5.19 1.25
N ARG A 39 -5.62 -4.29 1.90
CA ARG A 39 -5.22 -2.88 2.05
C ARG A 39 -3.88 -2.72 2.75
N ILE A 40 -3.62 -3.50 3.80
CA ILE A 40 -2.35 -3.50 4.53
C ILE A 40 -1.23 -4.01 3.62
N ALA A 41 -1.43 -5.11 2.91
CA ALA A 41 -0.44 -5.69 2.01
C ALA A 41 -0.15 -4.78 0.79
N LEU A 42 -1.16 -4.06 0.29
CA LEU A 42 -1.06 -3.12 -0.82
C LEU A 42 -0.43 -1.78 -0.42
N ARG A 43 -0.34 -1.48 0.88
CA ARG A 43 0.44 -0.35 1.42
C ARG A 43 1.81 -0.87 1.88
N PRO A 44 2.81 -0.94 0.98
CA PRO A 44 4.17 -1.15 1.43
C PRO A 44 4.51 -0.10 2.49
N SER A 45 5.17 -0.51 3.57
CA SER A 45 5.69 0.46 4.54
C SER A 45 6.53 1.51 3.79
N VAL A 46 6.56 2.75 4.25
CA VAL A 46 7.34 3.81 3.58
C VAL A 46 8.79 3.36 3.32
N SER A 47 9.35 2.55 4.23
CA SER A 47 10.65 1.88 4.07
C SER A 47 10.71 0.90 2.89
N GLU A 48 9.75 -0.01 2.76
CA GLU A 48 9.70 -0.99 1.65
C GLU A 48 9.42 -0.31 0.32
N TRP A 49 8.53 0.69 0.31
CA TRP A 49 8.27 1.50 -0.89
C TRP A 49 9.53 2.27 -1.32
N LEU A 50 10.24 2.89 -0.38
CA LEU A 50 11.50 3.57 -0.67
C LEU A 50 12.60 2.60 -1.17
N HIS A 51 12.62 1.36 -0.69
CA HIS A 51 13.52 0.33 -1.18
C HIS A 51 13.20 -0.04 -2.63
N GLN A 52 11.92 -0.34 -2.93
CA GLN A 52 11.47 -0.65 -4.29
C GLN A 52 11.70 0.51 -5.27
N VAL A 53 11.49 1.76 -4.85
CA VAL A 53 11.78 2.94 -5.67
C VAL A 53 13.28 3.07 -5.95
N ARG A 54 14.14 2.78 -4.98
CA ARG A 54 15.60 2.79 -5.18
C ARG A 54 16.04 1.71 -6.15
N GLU A 55 15.59 0.47 -5.95
CA GLU A 55 15.88 -0.65 -6.86
C GLU A 55 15.39 -0.38 -8.28
N ARG A 56 14.17 0.17 -8.42
CA ARG A 56 13.61 0.52 -9.73
C ARG A 56 14.36 1.66 -10.42
N LYS A 57 14.83 2.66 -9.66
CA LYS A 57 15.67 3.75 -10.18
C LYS A 57 17.05 3.27 -10.63
N GLU A 58 17.65 2.33 -9.90
CA GLU A 58 18.92 1.71 -10.29
C GLU A 58 18.76 0.83 -11.53
N ALA A 59 17.71 -0.01 -11.57
CA ALA A 59 17.42 -0.89 -12.70
C ALA A 59 17.03 -0.14 -13.99
N ALA A 60 16.36 1.01 -13.88
CA ALA A 60 15.98 1.81 -15.04
C ALA A 60 17.19 2.43 -15.76
N GLY A 61 18.35 2.59 -15.11
CA GLY A 61 19.58 3.13 -15.72
C GLY A 61 19.50 4.59 -16.18
N ILE A 62 18.31 5.21 -16.18
CA ILE A 62 18.10 6.60 -16.60
C ILE A 62 18.40 7.51 -15.41
N ARG A 63 19.57 8.16 -15.44
CA ARG A 63 19.90 9.28 -14.58
C ARG A 63 19.71 10.58 -15.35
N VAL A 64 18.66 11.32 -15.02
CA VAL A 64 18.49 12.68 -15.52
C VAL A 64 19.36 13.61 -14.66
N ARG A 65 20.32 14.30 -15.27
CA ARG A 65 21.14 15.28 -14.55
C ARG A 65 20.30 16.54 -14.26
N PRO A 66 20.55 17.22 -13.13
CA PRO A 66 19.85 18.46 -12.80
C PRO A 66 19.91 19.51 -13.92
N SER A 67 21.05 19.59 -14.64
CA SER A 67 21.22 20.48 -15.80
C SER A 67 20.23 20.18 -16.93
N SER A 68 19.95 18.91 -17.22
CA SER A 68 19.01 18.50 -18.27
C SER A 68 17.55 18.80 -17.89
N ILE A 69 17.23 18.77 -16.59
CA ILE A 69 15.90 19.15 -16.08
C ILE A 69 15.68 20.66 -16.22
N LEU A 70 16.68 21.45 -15.85
CA LEU A 70 16.61 22.91 -15.97
C LEU A 70 16.50 23.33 -17.43
N GLN A 71 17.29 22.72 -18.31
CA GLN A 71 17.26 23.00 -19.73
C GLN A 71 15.91 22.67 -20.37
N ALA A 72 15.34 21.49 -20.12
CA ALA A 72 14.01 21.14 -20.62
C ALA A 72 12.90 22.06 -20.09
N ARG A 73 13.04 22.57 -18.85
CA ARG A 73 12.09 23.54 -18.27
C ARG A 73 12.21 24.92 -18.92
N ASP A 74 13.43 25.32 -19.26
CA ASP A 74 13.68 26.62 -19.87
C ASP A 74 13.31 26.61 -21.37
N ASP A 75 13.44 25.47 -22.06
CA ASP A 75 13.00 25.27 -23.45
C ASP A 75 11.46 25.35 -23.60
N ASP A 76 10.69 24.92 -22.60
CA ASP A 76 9.20 25.00 -22.56
C ASP A 76 8.66 26.44 -22.38
N ARG A 77 9.54 27.39 -22.05
CA ARG A 77 9.18 28.82 -21.83
C ARG A 77 9.40 29.72 -23.05
N THR A 78 9.88 29.16 -24.16
CA THR A 78 10.14 29.87 -25.44
C THR A 78 9.07 29.56 -26.47
#